data_AF-A0A832ZM84-F1
#
_entry.id   AF-A0A832ZM84-F1
#
_cell.length_a   1.000
_cell.length_b   1.000
_cell.length_c   1.000
_cell.angle_alpha   90.00
_cell.angle_beta   90.00
_cell.angle_gamma   90.00
#
_symmetry.space_group_name_H-M   'P 1'
#
loop_
_entity.id
_entity.type
_entity.pdbx_description
1 polymer ?
#
loop_
_entity_poly.entity_id
_entity_poly.type
_entity_poly.pdbx_seq_one_letter_code
_entity_poly.pdbx_strand_id
1 'polypeptide(L)'
;MARKLKRIVLVSGTFHPLHSKAERAAREVAEELGVDFEVKIEDYTYLAEYGVKDEFGSASIPQVFAEFNDGTVKPVLWEFPLNERLKPDIVKAKEQIKSRIEKAISGG
;
A
#
# COMPACT_ATOMS: atom_id res chain seq x y z
N MET A 1 -0.62 20.42 13.37
CA MET A 1 -0.11 19.13 13.90
C MET A 1 0.82 18.54 12.87
N ALA A 2 1.89 17.84 13.27
CA ALA A 2 2.73 17.12 12.32
C ALA A 2 1.95 15.94 11.72
N ARG A 3 2.11 15.71 10.41
CA ARG A 3 1.55 14.55 9.73
C ARG A 3 2.17 13.28 10.31
N LYS A 4 1.32 12.35 10.77
CA LYS A 4 1.75 11.06 11.32
C LYS A 4 0.95 9.94 10.67
N LEU A 5 1.62 8.83 10.36
CA LEU A 5 0.98 7.61 9.88
C LEU A 5 -0.01 7.11 10.94
N LYS A 6 -1.25 6.87 10.51
CA LYS A 6 -2.35 6.37 11.34
C LYS A 6 -2.57 4.87 11.14
N ARG A 7 -2.65 4.42 9.88
CA ARG A 7 -2.83 3.00 9.52
C ARG A 7 -2.29 2.72 8.12
N ILE A 8 -2.04 1.44 7.84
CA ILE A 8 -1.77 0.92 6.50
C ILE A 8 -2.99 0.13 6.03
N VAL A 9 -3.42 0.37 4.79
CA VAL A 9 -4.59 -0.28 4.19
C VAL A 9 -4.15 -1.04 2.95
N LEU A 10 -4.55 -2.30 2.82
CA LEU A 10 -4.42 -3.07 1.59
C LEU A 10 -5.79 -3.16 0.91
N VAL A 11 -5.90 -2.74 -0.35
CA VAL A 11 -7.03 -3.09 -1.21
C VAL A 11 -6.61 -4.22 -2.15
N SER A 12 -7.32 -5.34 -2.10
CA SER A 12 -6.97 -6.55 -2.85
C SER A 12 -8.18 -7.46 -3.08
N GLY A 13 -8.02 -8.54 -3.84
CA GLY A 13 -9.01 -9.60 -4.01
C GLY A 13 -8.37 -10.93 -3.63
N THR A 14 -9.08 -11.78 -2.88
CA THR A 14 -8.54 -13.07 -2.38
C THR A 14 -8.15 -14.04 -3.50
N PHE A 15 -8.74 -13.87 -4.69
CA PHE A 15 -8.39 -14.61 -5.91
C PHE A 15 -7.05 -14.18 -6.53
N HIS A 16 -6.52 -13.01 -6.16
CA HIS A 16 -5.35 -12.44 -6.82
C HIS A 16 -4.05 -13.14 -6.35
N PRO A 17 -3.15 -13.58 -7.24
CA PRO A 17 -1.95 -14.34 -6.88
C PRO A 17 -0.97 -13.57 -5.98
N LEU A 18 -1.06 -12.23 -6.00
CA LEU A 18 -0.25 -11.34 -5.16
C LEU A 18 -0.91 -10.99 -3.82
N HIS A 19 -2.17 -11.36 -3.58
CA HIS A 19 -2.91 -11.02 -2.36
C HIS A 19 -2.11 -11.32 -1.09
N SER A 20 -1.73 -12.59 -0.88
CA SER A 20 -1.00 -13.01 0.32
C SER A 20 0.39 -12.39 0.44
N LYS A 21 1.03 -12.00 -0.68
CA LYS A 21 2.35 -11.34 -0.64
C LYS A 21 2.22 -9.86 -0.27
N ALA A 22 1.22 -9.18 -0.82
CA ALA A 22 0.89 -7.79 -0.51
C ALA A 22 0.42 -7.65 0.94
N GLU A 23 -0.46 -8.54 1.39
CA GLU A 23 -0.91 -8.60 2.78
C GLU A 23 0.26 -8.79 3.73
N ARG A 24 1.11 -9.79 3.46
CA ARG A 24 2.30 -10.04 4.28
C ARG A 24 3.23 -8.82 4.34
N ALA A 25 3.56 -8.22 3.20
CA ALA A 25 4.46 -7.06 3.16
C ALA A 25 3.87 -5.86 3.93
N ALA A 26 2.60 -5.53 3.68
CA ALA A 26 1.94 -4.40 4.31
C ALA A 26 1.75 -4.60 5.83
N ARG A 27 1.34 -5.80 6.25
CA ARG A 27 1.17 -6.16 7.65
C ARG A 27 2.49 -6.09 8.41
N GLU A 28 3.55 -6.71 7.88
CA GLU A 28 4.87 -6.67 8.54
C GLU A 28 5.36 -5.21 8.71
N VAL A 29 5.15 -4.34 7.72
CA VAL A 29 5.51 -2.91 7.86
C VAL A 29 4.63 -2.20 8.90
N ALA A 30 3.33 -2.49 8.96
CA ALA A 30 2.44 -1.92 9.97
C ALA A 30 2.86 -2.32 11.39
N GLU A 31 3.21 -3.59 11.58
CA GLU A 31 3.75 -4.12 12.84
C GLU A 31 5.10 -3.45 13.18
N GLU A 32 6.03 -3.35 12.22
CA GLU A 32 7.32 -2.67 12.39
C GLU A 32 7.16 -1.20 12.82
N LEU A 33 6.13 -0.51 12.33
CA LEU A 33 5.86 0.91 12.61
C LEU A 33 4.89 1.13 13.78
N GLY A 34 4.31 0.07 14.35
CA GLY A 34 3.34 0.15 15.44
C GLY A 34 2.04 0.87 15.08
N VAL A 35 1.50 0.63 13.88
CA VAL A 35 0.23 1.20 13.40
C VAL A 35 -0.77 0.11 13.01
N ASP A 36 -2.06 0.46 12.93
CA ASP A 36 -3.10 -0.46 12.49
C ASP A 36 -2.90 -0.93 11.04
N PHE A 37 -3.33 -2.15 10.77
CA PHE A 37 -3.38 -2.74 9.43
C PHE A 37 -4.82 -3.17 9.09
N GLU A 38 -5.30 -2.80 7.91
CA GLU A 38 -6.64 -3.12 7.42
C GLU A 38 -6.58 -3.72 6.02
N VAL A 39 -7.39 -4.74 5.76
CA VAL A 39 -7.57 -5.31 4.41
C VAL A 39 -8.99 -5.03 3.94
N LYS A 40 -9.10 -4.35 2.79
CA LYS A 40 -10.35 -4.08 2.09
C LYS A 40 -10.42 -4.99 0.86
N ILE A 41 -11.38 -5.91 0.86
CA ILE A 41 -11.57 -6.85 -0.24
C ILE A 41 -12.43 -6.21 -1.32
N GLU A 42 -11.89 -6.11 -2.53
CA GLU A 42 -12.59 -5.61 -3.73
C GLU A 42 -13.28 -4.25 -3.53
N ASP A 43 -12.71 -3.40 -2.68
CA ASP A 43 -13.21 -2.05 -2.43
C ASP A 43 -12.81 -1.11 -3.58
N TYR A 44 -13.55 -1.22 -4.67
CA TYR A 44 -13.37 -0.41 -5.87
C TYR A 44 -13.67 1.07 -5.65
N THR A 45 -14.49 1.41 -4.65
CA THR A 45 -14.73 2.80 -4.26
C THR A 45 -13.45 3.42 -3.72
N TYR A 46 -12.77 2.75 -2.78
CA TYR A 46 -11.50 3.22 -2.23
C TYR A 46 -10.41 3.35 -3.30
N LEU A 47 -10.36 2.41 -4.26
CA LEU A 47 -9.45 2.49 -5.41
C LEU A 47 -9.79 3.65 -6.36
N ALA A 48 -11.07 3.92 -6.58
CA ALA A 48 -11.50 5.04 -7.41
C ALA A 48 -11.13 6.39 -6.78
N GLU A 49 -11.18 6.51 -5.46
CA GLU A 49 -10.87 7.73 -4.72
C GLU A 49 -9.36 7.96 -4.54
N TYR A 50 -8.62 6.92 -4.13
CA TYR A 50 -7.22 7.06 -3.69
C TYR A 50 -6.20 6.26 -4.52
N GLY A 51 -6.67 5.32 -5.33
CA GLY A 51 -5.85 4.41 -6.11
C GLY A 51 -5.04 5.11 -7.21
N VAL A 52 -3.88 4.52 -7.51
CA VAL A 52 -3.15 4.86 -8.74
C VAL A 52 -3.92 4.27 -9.91
N LYS A 53 -4.28 5.15 -10.84
CA LYS A 53 -4.98 4.82 -12.08
C LYS A 53 -3.99 4.82 -13.24
N ASP A 54 -4.20 3.92 -14.18
CA ASP A 54 -3.50 3.95 -15.46
C ASP A 54 -4.02 5.08 -16.37
N GLU A 55 -3.45 5.16 -17.58
CA GLU A 55 -3.80 6.16 -18.60
C GLU A 55 -5.27 6.11 -19.03
N PHE A 56 -5.97 5.00 -18.78
CA PHE A 56 -7.38 4.80 -19.09
C PHE A 56 -8.29 5.03 -17.86
N GLY A 57 -7.71 5.46 -16.72
CA GLY A 57 -8.45 5.71 -15.49
C GLY A 57 -8.77 4.46 -14.68
N SER A 58 -8.21 3.29 -15.04
CA SER A 58 -8.46 2.03 -14.34
C SER A 58 -7.46 1.83 -13.21
N ALA A 59 -7.97 1.48 -12.02
CA ALA A 59 -7.15 1.14 -10.86
C ALA A 59 -7.08 -0.39 -10.72
N SER A 60 -5.87 -0.93 -10.78
CA SER A 60 -5.64 -2.37 -10.60
C SER A 60 -5.40 -2.71 -9.13
N ILE A 61 -5.69 -3.95 -8.74
CA ILE A 61 -5.35 -4.53 -7.44
C ILE A 61 -4.17 -5.50 -7.56
N PRO A 62 -3.38 -5.71 -6.49
CA PRO A 62 -3.47 -5.09 -5.17
C PRO A 62 -2.78 -3.72 -5.09
N GLN A 63 -3.29 -2.83 -4.23
CA GLN A 63 -2.62 -1.58 -3.85
C GLN A 63 -2.58 -1.42 -2.33
N VAL A 64 -1.47 -0.86 -1.82
CA VAL A 64 -1.26 -0.54 -0.41
C VAL A 64 -1.27 0.98 -0.25
N PHE A 65 -1.94 1.44 0.80
CA PHE A 65 -2.15 2.84 1.12
C PHE A 65 -1.68 3.14 2.54
N ALA A 66 -1.21 4.37 2.72
CA ALA A 66 -0.92 4.96 4.02
C ALA A 66 -1.98 6.03 4.32
N GLU A 67 -2.71 5.85 5.41
CA GLU A 67 -3.61 6.88 5.93
C GLU A 67 -2.93 7.64 7.05
N PHE A 68 -3.10 8.96 7.05
CA PHE A 68 -2.48 9.86 8.02
C PHE A 68 -3.53 10.46 8.97
N ASN A 69 -3.05 10.98 10.10
CA ASN A 69 -3.90 11.61 11.12
C ASN A 69 -4.63 12.87 10.64
N ASP A 70 -4.16 13.51 9.57
CA ASP A 70 -4.79 14.68 8.93
C ASP A 70 -5.89 14.30 7.92
N GLY A 71 -6.18 13.01 7.76
CA GLY A 71 -7.16 12.49 6.80
C GLY A 71 -6.59 12.24 5.40
N THR A 72 -5.31 12.53 5.17
CA THR A 72 -4.66 12.25 3.88
C THR A 72 -4.52 10.74 3.67
N VAL A 73 -4.77 10.27 2.46
CA VAL A 73 -4.49 8.90 2.01
C VAL A 73 -3.51 8.96 0.84
N LYS A 74 -2.45 8.14 0.88
CA LYS A 74 -1.47 8.04 -0.22
C LYS A 74 -1.22 6.59 -0.62
N PRO A 75 -1.23 6.26 -1.92
CA PRO A 75 -0.75 4.96 -2.38
C PRO A 75 0.76 4.86 -2.16
N VAL A 76 1.19 3.75 -1.56
CA VAL A 76 2.60 3.48 -1.20
C VAL A 76 3.12 2.19 -1.85
N LEU A 77 2.24 1.37 -2.43
CA LEU A 77 2.61 0.28 -3.33
C LEU A 77 1.45 0.00 -4.29
N TRP A 78 1.67 0.11 -5.59
CA TRP A 78 0.65 -0.19 -6.62
C TRP A 78 1.17 -1.13 -7.72
N GLU A 79 2.48 -1.36 -7.75
CA GLU A 79 3.13 -2.37 -8.57
C GLU A 79 4.03 -3.20 -7.65
N PHE A 80 3.84 -4.52 -7.67
CA PHE A 80 4.60 -5.39 -6.78
C PHE A 80 5.99 -5.64 -7.38
N PRO A 81 7.09 -5.29 -6.68
CA PRO A 81 8.42 -5.44 -7.23
C PRO A 81 8.78 -6.90 -7.45
N LEU A 82 9.61 -7.15 -8.46
CA LEU A 82 10.15 -8.47 -8.77
C LEU A 82 11.64 -8.55 -8.38
N ASN A 83 12.07 -9.75 -8.04
CA ASN A 83 13.48 -10.07 -7.84
C ASN A 83 14.15 -10.46 -9.17
N GLU A 84 15.45 -10.77 -9.13
CA GLU A 84 16.24 -11.15 -10.32
C GLU A 84 15.71 -12.40 -11.04
N ARG A 85 14.87 -13.19 -10.37
CA ARG A 85 14.22 -14.38 -10.94
C ARG A 85 12.79 -14.12 -11.40
N LEU A 86 12.40 -12.85 -11.54
CA LEU A 86 11.04 -12.42 -11.93
C LEU A 86 9.95 -12.93 -10.97
N LYS A 87 10.29 -13.17 -9.69
CA LYS A 87 9.33 -13.54 -8.64
C LYS A 87 9.02 -12.35 -7.74
N PRO A 88 7.82 -12.29 -7.13
CA PRO A 88 7.47 -11.24 -6.17
C PRO A 88 8.53 -11.07 -5.08
N ASP A 89 9.03 -9.85 -4.92
CA ASP A 89 10.06 -9.47 -3.96
C ASP A 89 9.46 -8.75 -2.76
N ILE A 90 9.21 -9.52 -1.70
CA ILE A 90 8.58 -9.00 -0.47
C ILE A 90 9.51 -7.99 0.21
N VAL A 91 10.84 -8.21 0.18
CA VAL A 91 11.79 -7.31 0.85
C VAL A 91 11.75 -5.93 0.20
N LYS A 92 11.88 -5.87 -1.13
CA LYS A 92 11.78 -4.62 -1.87
C LYS A 92 10.40 -3.97 -1.72
N ALA A 93 9.32 -4.76 -1.65
CA ALA A 93 7.98 -4.22 -1.43
C ALA A 93 7.90 -3.47 -0.09
N LYS A 94 8.42 -4.06 0.99
CA LYS A 94 8.48 -3.41 2.31
C LYS A 94 9.33 -2.15 2.31
N GLU A 95 10.49 -2.17 1.66
CA GLU A 95 11.35 -0.99 1.51
C GLU A 95 10.65 0.14 0.76
N GLN A 96 9.97 -0.18 -0.34
CA GLN A 96 9.20 0.81 -1.10
C GLN A 96 8.06 1.43 -0.28
N ILE A 97 7.31 0.59 0.46
CA ILE A 97 6.24 1.06 1.34
C ILE A 97 6.82 2.05 2.37
N LYS A 98 7.87 1.65 3.10
CA LYS A 98 8.52 2.48 4.13
C LYS A 98 9.04 3.79 3.53
N SER A 99 9.81 3.71 2.44
CA SER A 99 10.38 4.89 1.79
C SER A 99 9.32 5.89 1.32
N ARG A 100 8.19 5.42 0.76
CA ARG A 100 7.10 6.31 0.33
C ARG A 100 6.34 6.90 1.51
N ILE A 101 6.15 6.17 2.60
CA ILE A 101 5.59 6.70 3.85
C ILE A 101 6.48 7.82 4.40
N GLU A 102 7.79 7.59 4.51
CA GLU A 102 8.75 8.59 5.01
C GLU A 102 8.74 9.85 4.16
N LYS A 103 8.73 9.72 2.82
CA LYS A 103 8.60 10.86 1.90
C LYS A 103 7.28 11.61 2.09
N ALA A 104 6.18 10.91 2.33
CA ALA A 104 4.87 11.53 2.55
C ALA A 104 4.76 12.28 3.88
N ILE A 105 5.56 11.90 4.88
CA ILE A 105 5.69 12.59 6.17
C ILE A 105 6.61 13.81 6.04
N SER A 106 7.76 13.67 5.39
CA SER A 106 8.78 14.74 5.29
C SER A 106 8.51 15.79 4.21
N GLY A 107 7.68 15.47 3.20
CA GLY A 107 7.30 16.37 2.11
C GLY A 107 6.02 17.17 2.36
N GLY A 108 5.63 17.35 3.62
CA GLY A 108 4.44 18.10 4.06
C GLY A 108 4.78 19.44 4.70
#